data_AF-A0A078JU03-F1
#
_entry.id   AF-A0A078JU03-F1
#
_cell.length_a   1.000
_cell.length_b   1.000
_cell.length_c   1.000
_cell.angle_alpha   90.00
_cell.angle_beta   90.00
_cell.angle_gamma   90.00
#
_symmetry.space_group_name_H-M   'P 1'
#
loop_
_entity.id
_entity.type
_entity.pdbx_description
1 polymer ?
#
loop_
_entity_poly.entity_id
_entity_poly.type
_entity_poly.pdbx_seq_one_letter_code
_entity_poly.pdbx_strand_id
1 'polypeptide(L)'
;MFFCQGDQSLIRKVPWLIVKSDNYFVPSLWLLPSFQSELTKLFPKKDTVFHHLGRYLIHPTNQVWGLVTRFYNAYLSRADERLGIQIRVFHHAGFLQLVLDQVVSCTQREKLLPEAQEEEVNISKKTTPKLRAVLVTSLNPEYSNNLKRVYWERVSSTGDVIIGVYQASQEMHQQRNKKLHNQKALAEMYLLSLADNIVTSAWSTFGYVAQGLGGMKPWILYKPENYTVPDPPCGRATSMEPCFHSPPLYGCEADTGGTDDSLKIASPFVRRCEDRRKLYSLTF
;
A
#
# COMPACT_ATOMS: atom_id res chain seq x y z
N MET A 1 0.74 29.90 8.75
CA MET A 1 1.01 28.53 8.23
C MET A 1 0.28 27.47 9.09
N PHE A 2 -0.51 26.55 8.51
CA PHE A 2 -1.31 25.58 9.30
C PHE A 2 -0.47 24.71 10.24
N PHE A 3 0.71 24.25 9.83
CA PHE A 3 1.56 23.38 10.65
C PHE A 3 2.47 24.16 11.63
N CYS A 4 2.03 25.33 12.08
CA CYS A 4 2.79 26.17 13.01
C CYS A 4 2.03 26.49 14.29
N GLN A 5 2.75 26.44 15.42
CA GLN A 5 2.19 26.60 16.75
C GLN A 5 1.48 27.96 16.92
N GLY A 6 2.09 29.04 16.42
CA GLY A 6 1.52 30.39 16.46
C GLY A 6 0.18 30.47 15.75
N ASP A 7 0.10 29.97 14.52
CA ASP A 7 -1.14 29.93 13.74
C ASP A 7 -2.19 29.00 14.35
N GLN A 8 -1.80 27.84 14.89
CA GLN A 8 -2.74 26.92 15.56
C GLN A 8 -3.44 27.58 16.76
N SER A 9 -2.74 28.49 17.47
CA SER A 9 -3.36 29.25 18.56
C SER A 9 -4.45 30.22 18.10
N LEU A 10 -4.34 30.75 16.87
CA LEU A 10 -5.35 31.60 16.24
C LEU A 10 -6.50 30.76 15.70
N ILE A 11 -6.17 29.67 15.00
CA ILE A 11 -7.13 28.71 14.42
C ILE A 11 -8.06 28.16 15.50
N ARG A 12 -7.54 27.86 16.70
CA ARG A 12 -8.33 27.34 17.84
C ARG A 12 -9.45 28.29 18.31
N LYS A 13 -9.34 29.58 18.03
CA LYS A 13 -10.36 30.58 18.39
C LYS A 13 -11.48 30.67 17.36
N VAL A 14 -11.30 30.07 16.18
CA VAL A 14 -12.28 30.08 15.11
C VAL A 14 -13.25 28.90 15.30
N PRO A 15 -14.57 29.14 15.39
CA PRO A 15 -15.55 28.08 15.66
C PRO A 15 -15.79 27.15 14.45
N TRP A 16 -15.52 27.62 13.23
CA TRP A 16 -15.76 26.88 11.99
C TRP A 16 -14.50 26.81 11.13
N LEU A 17 -14.03 25.59 10.87
CA LEU A 17 -12.91 25.33 9.98
C LEU A 17 -13.40 24.54 8.77
N ILE A 18 -13.18 25.08 7.58
CA ILE A 18 -13.47 24.40 6.32
C ILE A 18 -12.14 23.91 5.77
N VAL A 19 -11.99 22.58 5.65
CA VAL A 19 -10.76 21.94 5.23
C VAL A 19 -10.95 21.29 3.86
N LYS A 20 -10.07 21.63 2.92
CA LYS A 20 -9.93 20.93 1.63
C LYS A 20 -8.53 20.39 1.52
N SER A 21 -8.39 19.06 1.56
CA SER A 21 -7.11 18.38 1.45
C SER A 21 -7.29 17.03 0.76
N ASP A 22 -6.27 16.61 0.03
CA ASP A 22 -6.11 15.30 -0.60
C ASP A 22 -4.90 14.53 -0.04
N ASN A 23 -4.33 15.00 1.07
CA ASN A 23 -3.10 14.51 1.64
C ASN A 23 -3.30 13.86 3.02
N TYR A 24 -2.47 12.86 3.32
CA TYR A 24 -2.33 12.31 4.67
C TYR A 24 -1.35 13.16 5.50
N PHE A 25 -1.83 14.27 6.06
CA PHE A 25 -0.96 15.25 6.74
C PHE A 25 -0.65 14.93 8.21
N VAL A 26 -1.05 13.75 8.70
CA VAL A 26 -0.84 13.31 10.09
C VAL A 26 0.63 13.41 10.52
N PRO A 27 1.64 13.00 9.72
CA PRO A 27 3.03 13.08 10.16
C PRO A 27 3.47 14.48 10.61
N SER A 28 2.97 15.54 9.95
CA SER A 28 3.31 16.92 10.33
C SER A 28 2.55 17.43 11.55
N LEU A 29 1.46 16.78 11.97
CA LEU A 29 0.80 17.08 13.24
C LEU A 29 1.68 16.68 14.43
N TRP A 30 2.49 15.64 14.28
CA TRP A 30 3.43 15.20 15.32
C TRP A 30 4.61 16.15 15.51
N LEU A 31 4.86 17.06 14.56
CA LEU A 31 5.88 18.10 14.64
C LEU A 31 5.40 19.33 15.43
N LEU A 32 4.10 19.40 15.75
CA LEU A 32 3.54 20.48 16.57
C LEU A 32 3.68 20.13 18.05
N PRO A 33 4.45 20.90 18.85
CA PRO A 33 4.67 20.59 20.26
C PRO A 33 3.38 20.47 21.07
N SER A 34 2.37 21.29 20.76
CA SER A 34 1.08 21.24 21.46
C SER A 34 0.25 19.99 21.17
N PHE A 35 0.47 19.32 20.03
CA PHE A 35 -0.25 18.10 19.68
C PHE A 35 0.52 16.85 20.10
N GLN A 36 1.85 16.93 20.13
CA GLN A 36 2.73 15.79 20.40
C GLN A 36 2.41 15.09 21.73
N SER A 37 2.14 15.85 22.79
CA SER A 37 1.81 15.27 24.11
C SER A 37 0.54 14.42 24.07
N GLU A 38 -0.48 14.82 23.29
CA GLU A 38 -1.74 14.09 23.21
C GLU A 38 -1.62 12.91 22.24
N LEU A 39 -0.99 13.12 21.08
CA LEU A 39 -0.73 12.07 20.09
C LEU A 39 0.09 10.92 20.69
N THR A 40 1.06 11.21 21.57
CA THR A 40 1.86 10.19 22.26
C THR A 40 1.02 9.33 23.21
N LYS A 41 0.00 9.91 23.85
CA LYS A 41 -0.93 9.16 24.71
C LYS A 41 -1.91 8.33 23.90
N LEU A 42 -2.46 8.91 22.83
CA LEU A 42 -3.42 8.25 21.94
C LEU A 42 -2.79 7.09 21.17
N PHE A 43 -1.53 7.25 20.73
CA PHE A 43 -0.83 6.28 19.89
C PHE A 43 0.53 5.91 20.49
N PRO A 44 0.57 5.05 21.53
CA PRO A 44 1.82 4.57 22.11
C PRO A 44 2.73 3.89 21.06
N LYS A 45 2.10 3.16 20.11
CA LYS A 45 2.75 2.73 18.87
C LYS A 45 2.49 3.78 17.80
N LYS A 46 3.51 4.58 17.49
CA LYS A 46 3.34 5.79 16.65
C LYS A 46 3.00 5.48 15.20
N ASP A 47 3.27 4.27 14.74
CA ASP A 47 2.95 3.79 13.40
C ASP A 47 1.57 3.12 13.27
N THR A 48 0.62 3.47 14.15
CA THR A 48 -0.72 2.86 14.19
C THR A 48 -1.87 3.85 13.99
N VAL A 49 -1.57 5.11 13.64
CA VAL A 49 -2.56 6.18 13.57
C VAL A 49 -3.64 5.87 12.54
N PHE A 50 -3.25 5.63 11.29
CA PHE A 50 -4.21 5.29 10.23
C PHE A 50 -4.82 3.91 10.43
N HIS A 51 -4.06 2.95 10.98
CA HIS A 51 -4.60 1.61 11.27
C HIS A 51 -5.80 1.67 12.22
N HIS A 52 -5.68 2.40 13.33
CA HIS A 52 -6.75 2.54 14.30
C HIS A 52 -7.88 3.44 13.79
N LEU A 53 -7.56 4.65 13.32
CA LEU A 53 -8.58 5.60 12.88
C LEU A 53 -9.30 5.14 11.60
N GLY A 54 -8.59 4.53 10.66
CA GLY A 54 -9.16 3.98 9.44
C GLY A 54 -10.19 2.90 9.72
N ARG A 55 -9.88 1.96 10.63
CA ARG A 55 -10.80 0.89 11.05
C ARG A 55 -11.99 1.38 11.85
N TYR A 56 -11.86 2.52 12.54
CA TYR A 56 -12.95 3.16 13.27
C TYR A 56 -13.89 3.98 12.37
N LEU A 57 -13.36 4.62 11.33
CA LEU A 57 -14.12 5.56 10.50
C LEU A 57 -14.69 4.91 9.23
N ILE A 58 -13.96 4.00 8.60
CA ILE A 58 -14.26 3.55 7.24
C ILE A 58 -14.98 2.21 7.31
N HIS A 59 -16.30 2.22 7.44
CA HIS A 59 -17.13 1.00 7.35
C HIS A 59 -17.84 0.93 5.99
N PRO A 60 -17.59 -0.12 5.18
CA PRO A 60 -18.23 -0.25 3.87
C PRO A 60 -19.74 -0.47 4.06
N THR A 61 -20.54 0.13 3.18
CA THR A 61 -21.98 -0.16 3.15
C THR A 61 -22.24 -1.60 2.74
N ASN A 62 -23.43 -2.13 3.02
CA ASN A 62 -23.82 -3.50 2.65
C ASN A 62 -23.59 -3.83 1.17
N GLN A 63 -23.77 -2.84 0.28
CA GLN A 63 -23.50 -3.03 -1.15
C GLN A 63 -22.02 -3.34 -1.42
N VAL A 64 -21.11 -2.56 -0.83
CA VAL A 64 -19.66 -2.75 -0.97
C VAL A 64 -19.22 -4.01 -0.25
N TRP A 65 -19.72 -4.23 0.98
CA TRP A 65 -19.41 -5.43 1.75
C TRP A 65 -19.87 -6.72 1.06
N GLY A 66 -20.99 -6.67 0.33
CA GLY A 66 -21.44 -7.75 -0.52
C GLY A 66 -20.46 -8.07 -1.66
N LEU A 67 -19.78 -7.07 -2.23
CA LEU A 67 -18.73 -7.30 -3.24
C LEU A 67 -17.52 -8.00 -2.61
N VAL A 68 -17.08 -7.52 -1.45
CA VAL A 68 -15.94 -8.09 -0.71
C VAL A 68 -16.21 -9.55 -0.33
N THR A 69 -17.32 -9.81 0.35
CA THR A 69 -17.64 -11.14 0.88
C THR A 69 -17.86 -12.17 -0.22
N ARG A 70 -18.58 -11.84 -1.30
CA ARG A 70 -18.77 -12.76 -2.43
C ARG A 70 -17.45 -13.13 -3.10
N PHE A 71 -16.59 -12.15 -3.35
CA PHE A 71 -15.29 -12.41 -3.98
C PHE A 71 -14.38 -13.22 -3.06
N TYR A 72 -14.26 -12.82 -1.79
CA TYR A 72 -13.44 -13.53 -0.81
C TYR A 72 -13.88 -14.99 -0.68
N ASN A 73 -15.19 -15.23 -0.50
CA ASN A 73 -15.72 -16.58 -0.33
C ASN A 73 -15.50 -17.45 -1.57
N ALA A 74 -15.65 -16.90 -2.77
CA ALA A 74 -15.51 -17.66 -4.01
C ALA A 74 -14.06 -17.98 -4.37
N TYR A 75 -13.12 -17.05 -4.13
CA TYR A 75 -11.76 -17.14 -4.71
C TYR A 75 -10.64 -17.21 -3.67
N LEU A 76 -10.83 -16.67 -2.46
CA LEU A 76 -9.74 -16.50 -1.49
C LEU A 76 -9.91 -17.35 -0.22
N SER A 77 -11.14 -17.75 0.13
CA SER A 77 -11.45 -18.40 1.41
C SER A 77 -10.75 -19.74 1.62
N ARG A 78 -10.53 -20.51 0.56
CA ARG A 78 -9.94 -21.86 0.61
C ARG A 78 -8.41 -21.88 0.57
N ALA A 79 -7.76 -20.74 0.35
CA ALA A 79 -6.32 -20.67 0.28
C ALA A 79 -5.69 -20.81 1.67
N ASP A 80 -4.57 -21.53 1.74
CA ASP A 80 -3.72 -21.63 2.93
C ASP A 80 -3.00 -20.30 3.19
N GLU A 81 -2.68 -19.56 2.13
CA GLU A 81 -2.05 -18.24 2.20
C GLU A 81 -2.56 -17.31 1.10
N ARG A 82 -2.68 -16.02 1.41
CA ARG A 82 -3.20 -14.97 0.52
C ARG A 82 -2.15 -13.88 0.33
N LEU A 83 -1.80 -13.63 -0.92
CA LEU A 83 -0.92 -12.53 -1.31
C LEU A 83 -1.73 -11.47 -2.05
N GLY A 84 -1.74 -10.23 -1.54
CA GLY A 84 -2.26 -9.07 -2.27
C GLY A 84 -1.16 -8.41 -3.09
N ILE A 85 -1.41 -8.14 -4.37
CA ILE A 85 -0.51 -7.39 -5.25
C ILE A 85 -1.28 -6.19 -5.82
N GLN A 86 -0.95 -5.02 -5.30
CA GLN A 86 -1.53 -3.76 -5.71
C GLN A 86 -0.64 -3.08 -6.75
N ILE A 87 -1.12 -3.00 -7.99
CA ILE A 87 -0.36 -2.47 -9.13
C ILE A 87 -0.97 -1.14 -9.59
N ARG A 88 -0.20 -0.06 -9.46
CA ARG A 88 -0.53 1.27 -9.99
C ARG A 88 0.64 1.81 -10.79
N VAL A 89 0.39 2.01 -12.08
CA VAL A 89 1.32 2.68 -12.99
C VAL A 89 0.86 4.13 -13.17
N PHE A 90 1.77 5.09 -12.97
CA PHE A 90 1.52 6.54 -13.07
C PHE A 90 1.90 7.12 -14.45
N HIS A 91 1.77 6.32 -15.50
CA HIS A 91 1.95 6.72 -16.89
C HIS A 91 0.66 6.52 -17.67
N HIS A 92 0.48 7.30 -18.75
CA HIS A 92 -0.64 7.15 -19.69
C HIS A 92 -0.49 5.95 -20.62
N ALA A 93 0.65 5.25 -20.57
CA ALA A 93 0.86 4.03 -21.33
C ALA A 93 0.05 2.88 -20.72
N GLY A 94 -0.42 1.96 -21.57
CA GLY A 94 -1.19 0.79 -21.18
C GLY A 94 -0.38 -0.24 -20.37
N PHE A 95 -0.36 -1.49 -20.83
CA PHE A 95 0.43 -2.53 -20.19
C PHE A 95 1.94 -2.24 -20.37
N LEU A 96 2.72 -2.40 -19.30
CA LEU A 96 4.19 -2.28 -19.33
C LEU A 96 4.82 -3.59 -18.85
N GLN A 97 5.54 -4.27 -19.74
CA GLN A 97 6.23 -5.53 -19.42
C GLN A 97 7.21 -5.36 -18.25
N LEU A 98 7.93 -4.24 -18.19
CA LEU A 98 8.88 -3.95 -17.10
C LEU A 98 8.24 -3.98 -15.70
N VAL A 99 6.96 -3.58 -15.58
CA VAL A 99 6.25 -3.58 -14.29
C VAL A 99 5.87 -5.01 -13.91
N LEU A 100 5.49 -5.84 -14.89
CA LEU A 100 5.26 -7.26 -14.65
C LEU A 100 6.56 -7.95 -14.22
N ASP A 101 7.67 -7.69 -14.91
CA ASP A 101 8.98 -8.25 -14.57
C ASP A 101 9.42 -7.83 -13.15
N GLN A 102 9.16 -6.57 -12.78
CA GLN A 102 9.40 -6.07 -11.42
C GLN A 102 8.55 -6.81 -10.37
N VAL A 103 7.26 -7.07 -10.65
CA VAL A 103 6.37 -7.82 -9.74
C VAL A 103 6.88 -9.25 -9.56
N VAL A 104 7.24 -9.94 -10.64
CA VAL A 104 7.77 -11.31 -10.59
C VAL A 104 9.09 -11.33 -9.82
N SER A 105 10.03 -10.43 -10.16
CA SER A 105 11.32 -10.32 -9.50
C SER A 105 11.19 -10.04 -8.00
N CYS A 106 10.33 -9.09 -7.60
CA CYS A 106 10.06 -8.79 -6.20
C CYS A 106 9.48 -10.01 -5.46
N THR A 107 8.43 -10.62 -6.01
CA THR A 107 7.72 -11.70 -5.33
C THR A 107 8.56 -12.96 -5.18
N GLN A 108 9.43 -13.27 -6.15
CA GLN A 108 10.36 -14.39 -6.07
C GLN A 108 11.52 -14.11 -5.12
N ARG A 109 12.18 -12.94 -5.26
CA ARG A 109 13.30 -12.54 -4.40
C ARG A 109 12.94 -12.55 -2.92
N GLU A 110 11.75 -12.05 -2.59
CA GLU A 110 11.26 -11.97 -1.21
C GLU A 110 10.46 -13.21 -0.77
N LYS A 111 10.49 -14.29 -1.57
CA LYS A 111 9.87 -15.60 -1.29
C LYS A 111 8.35 -15.54 -1.06
N LEU A 112 7.69 -14.52 -1.59
CA LEU A 112 6.24 -14.37 -1.60
C LEU A 112 5.59 -15.29 -2.63
N LEU A 113 6.29 -15.60 -3.72
CA LEU A 113 5.90 -16.57 -4.72
C LEU A 113 7.11 -17.44 -5.11
N PRO A 114 6.90 -18.72 -5.48
CA PRO A 114 7.98 -19.59 -5.90
C PRO A 114 8.58 -19.15 -7.24
N GLU A 115 9.83 -19.55 -7.48
CA GLU A 115 10.41 -19.45 -8.82
C GLU A 115 9.66 -20.37 -9.79
N ALA A 116 9.47 -19.88 -11.01
CA ALA A 116 8.77 -20.60 -12.06
C ALA A 116 9.82 -21.20 -13.01
N GLN A 117 10.04 -22.52 -12.94
CA GLN A 117 11.01 -23.25 -13.76
C GLN A 117 10.29 -24.05 -14.88
N GLU A 118 10.98 -24.27 -15.99
CA GLU A 118 10.44 -24.96 -17.18
C GLU A 118 10.62 -26.50 -17.12
N GLU A 119 11.45 -27.02 -16.22
CA GLU A 119 11.80 -28.45 -16.16
C GLU A 119 10.96 -29.26 -15.17
N GLU A 120 10.66 -30.51 -15.55
CA GLU A 120 10.07 -31.54 -14.69
C GLU A 120 11.01 -31.85 -13.53
N VAL A 121 10.81 -31.18 -12.40
CA VAL A 121 11.40 -31.63 -11.14
C VAL A 121 10.83 -33.01 -10.83
N ASN A 122 11.70 -33.99 -10.60
CA ASN A 122 11.35 -35.32 -10.09
C ASN A 122 10.82 -35.16 -8.65
N ILE A 123 9.54 -34.79 -8.49
CA ILE A 123 8.96 -34.50 -7.19
C ILE A 123 8.67 -35.84 -6.48
N SER A 124 9.49 -36.20 -5.50
CA SER A 124 9.16 -37.23 -4.52
C SER A 124 8.02 -36.74 -3.61
N LYS A 125 6.76 -36.90 -4.04
CA LYS A 125 5.59 -36.36 -3.32
C LYS A 125 5.28 -37.18 -2.06
N LYS A 126 5.54 -36.61 -0.88
CA LYS A 126 4.99 -37.10 0.40
C LYS A 126 4.00 -36.13 1.07
N THR A 127 3.81 -34.93 0.54
CA THR A 127 3.01 -33.85 1.16
C THR A 127 1.94 -33.32 0.22
N THR A 128 0.76 -33.03 0.79
CA THR A 128 -0.32 -32.31 0.09
C THR A 128 0.12 -30.87 -0.21
N PRO A 129 0.01 -30.41 -1.47
CA PRO A 129 0.48 -29.09 -1.85
C PRO A 129 -0.37 -27.98 -1.21
N LYS A 130 0.27 -26.90 -0.76
CA LYS A 130 -0.40 -25.72 -0.20
C LYS A 130 -0.99 -24.86 -1.32
N LEU A 131 -2.21 -24.38 -1.14
CA LEU A 131 -2.84 -23.43 -2.06
C LEU A 131 -2.54 -21.99 -1.62
N ARG A 132 -1.86 -21.24 -2.49
CA ARG A 132 -1.66 -19.80 -2.30
C ARG A 132 -2.53 -19.03 -3.32
N ALA A 133 -3.40 -18.16 -2.82
CA ALA A 133 -4.21 -17.29 -3.65
C ALA A 133 -3.55 -15.91 -3.78
N VAL A 134 -3.38 -15.45 -5.02
CA VAL A 134 -2.80 -14.16 -5.36
C VAL A 134 -3.93 -13.25 -5.86
N LEU A 135 -4.26 -12.23 -5.09
CA LEU A 135 -5.19 -11.18 -5.49
C LEU A 135 -4.41 -10.04 -6.15
N VAL A 136 -4.65 -9.82 -7.44
CA VAL A 136 -4.09 -8.69 -8.19
C VAL A 136 -5.16 -7.61 -8.32
N THR A 137 -4.81 -6.37 -7.97
CA THR A 137 -5.65 -5.19 -8.24
C THR A 137 -4.89 -4.23 -9.15
N SER A 138 -5.45 -3.95 -10.31
CA SER A 138 -4.89 -3.01 -11.29
C SER A 138 -6.01 -2.47 -12.17
N LEU A 139 -5.83 -1.27 -12.71
CA LEU A 139 -6.71 -0.79 -13.78
C LEU A 139 -6.62 -1.68 -15.02
N ASN A 140 -5.41 -2.15 -15.34
CA ASN A 140 -5.16 -2.96 -16.53
C ASN A 140 -5.14 -4.47 -16.16
N PRO A 141 -6.03 -5.30 -16.74
CA PRO A 141 -6.10 -6.72 -16.43
C PRO A 141 -4.90 -7.54 -16.92
N GLU A 142 -4.12 -7.00 -17.86
CA GLU A 142 -2.97 -7.72 -18.43
C GLU A 142 -1.95 -8.15 -17.38
N TYR A 143 -1.78 -7.40 -16.28
CA TYR A 143 -0.88 -7.83 -15.21
C TYR A 143 -1.35 -9.12 -14.53
N SER A 144 -2.64 -9.25 -14.21
CA SER A 144 -3.17 -10.48 -13.64
C SER A 144 -3.19 -11.62 -14.65
N ASN A 145 -3.53 -11.35 -15.91
CA ASN A 145 -3.58 -12.37 -16.96
C ASN A 145 -2.19 -12.96 -17.21
N ASN A 146 -1.17 -12.12 -17.32
CA ASN A 146 0.20 -12.56 -17.54
C ASN A 146 0.76 -13.28 -16.30
N LEU A 147 0.50 -12.79 -15.09
CA LEU A 147 0.93 -13.48 -13.87
C LEU A 147 0.25 -14.85 -13.74
N LYS A 148 -1.04 -14.95 -14.08
CA LYS A 148 -1.77 -16.22 -14.14
C LYS A 148 -1.13 -17.18 -15.15
N ARG A 149 -0.75 -16.68 -16.33
CA ARG A 149 -0.07 -17.48 -17.36
C ARG A 149 1.26 -18.03 -16.86
N VAL A 150 2.10 -17.20 -16.22
CA VAL A 150 3.39 -17.62 -15.65
C VAL A 150 3.25 -18.82 -14.72
N TYR A 151 2.26 -18.81 -13.80
CA TYR A 151 2.06 -19.90 -12.85
C TYR A 151 1.13 -21.02 -13.33
N TRP A 152 0.50 -20.86 -14.49
CA TRP A 152 -0.27 -21.92 -15.14
C TRP A 152 0.61 -22.78 -16.05
N GLU A 153 1.52 -22.15 -16.80
CA GLU A 153 2.41 -22.82 -17.76
C GLU A 153 3.63 -23.46 -17.07
N ARG A 154 4.00 -22.98 -15.88
CA ARG A 154 5.20 -23.45 -15.16
C ARG A 154 4.81 -24.10 -13.83
N VAL A 155 5.41 -25.25 -13.55
CA VAL A 155 5.27 -25.90 -12.24
C VAL A 155 6.13 -25.13 -11.24
N SER A 156 5.63 -24.95 -10.01
CA SER A 156 6.45 -24.39 -8.92
C SER A 156 7.72 -25.22 -8.79
N SER A 157 8.89 -24.57 -8.68
CA SER A 157 10.18 -25.25 -8.52
C SER A 157 10.24 -26.23 -7.34
N THR A 158 9.37 -26.05 -6.34
CA THR A 158 9.27 -26.96 -5.18
C THR A 158 8.16 -28.01 -5.32
N GLY A 159 7.23 -27.87 -6.27
CA GLY A 159 6.10 -28.79 -6.46
C GLY A 159 5.06 -28.81 -5.31
N ASP A 160 5.36 -28.12 -4.21
CA ASP A 160 4.60 -28.13 -2.95
C ASP A 160 3.59 -26.99 -2.83
N VAL A 161 3.53 -26.07 -3.82
CA VAL A 161 2.65 -24.91 -3.79
C VAL A 161 1.89 -24.77 -5.11
N ILE A 162 0.56 -24.67 -5.01
CA ILE A 162 -0.34 -24.35 -6.12
C ILE A 162 -0.70 -22.87 -6.04
N ILE A 163 -0.55 -22.14 -7.15
CA ILE A 163 -0.82 -20.70 -7.23
C ILE A 163 -2.12 -20.45 -7.99
N GLY A 164 -3.10 -19.84 -7.33
CA GLY A 164 -4.31 -19.31 -7.97
C GLY A 164 -4.22 -17.79 -8.09
N VAL A 165 -4.27 -17.23 -9.31
CA VAL A 165 -4.23 -15.77 -9.53
C VAL A 165 -5.63 -15.25 -9.88
N TYR A 166 -6.07 -14.21 -9.17
CA TYR A 166 -7.40 -13.63 -9.27
C TYR A 166 -7.37 -12.10 -9.32
N GLN A 167 -8.28 -11.50 -10.09
CA GLN A 167 -8.50 -10.05 -10.14
C GLN A 167 -10.00 -9.75 -10.10
N ALA A 168 -10.41 -8.82 -9.24
CA ALA A 168 -11.82 -8.54 -8.96
C ALA A 168 -12.50 -7.64 -10.00
N SER A 169 -11.79 -6.63 -10.52
CA SER A 169 -12.32 -5.72 -11.54
C SER A 169 -11.28 -5.36 -12.61
N GLN A 170 -11.76 -4.88 -13.76
CA GLN A 170 -10.96 -4.51 -14.93
C GLN A 170 -11.41 -3.16 -15.47
N GLU A 171 -11.26 -2.10 -14.67
CA GLU A 171 -11.88 -0.80 -14.96
C GLU A 171 -11.16 0.00 -16.05
N MET A 172 -9.94 -0.38 -16.44
CA MET A 172 -9.04 0.24 -17.43
C MET A 172 -8.61 1.67 -17.12
N HIS A 173 -9.54 2.53 -16.71
CA HIS A 173 -9.36 3.94 -16.44
C HIS A 173 -10.02 4.33 -15.11
N GLN A 174 -9.41 5.29 -14.42
CA GLN A 174 -9.96 5.85 -13.18
C GLN A 174 -11.17 6.73 -13.48
N GLN A 175 -12.29 6.46 -12.82
CA GLN A 175 -13.58 7.14 -13.05
C GLN A 175 -14.16 7.68 -11.73
N ARG A 176 -13.45 8.63 -11.11
CA ARG A 176 -13.73 9.15 -9.76
C ARG A 176 -15.16 9.67 -9.54
N ASN A 177 -15.83 10.12 -10.60
CA ASN A 177 -17.18 10.67 -10.53
C ASN A 177 -18.29 9.60 -10.61
N LYS A 178 -17.93 8.30 -10.75
CA LYS A 178 -18.90 7.21 -10.86
C LYS A 178 -19.01 6.44 -9.55
N LYS A 179 -20.19 6.44 -8.95
CA LYS A 179 -20.48 5.73 -7.68
C LYS A 179 -20.08 4.25 -7.73
N LEU A 180 -20.48 3.53 -8.77
CA LEU A 180 -20.17 2.09 -8.91
C LEU A 180 -18.67 1.83 -9.01
N HIS A 181 -17.93 2.66 -9.74
CA HIS A 181 -16.47 2.55 -9.86
C HIS A 181 -15.80 2.71 -8.48
N ASN A 182 -16.20 3.73 -7.72
CA ASN A 182 -15.66 3.97 -6.38
C ASN A 182 -16.02 2.84 -5.40
N GLN A 183 -17.21 2.24 -5.54
CA GLN A 183 -17.62 1.09 -4.72
C GLN A 183 -16.76 -0.16 -4.99
N LYS A 184 -16.43 -0.43 -6.26
CA LYS A 184 -15.51 -1.51 -6.62
C LYS A 184 -14.09 -1.24 -6.10
N ALA A 185 -13.59 -0.01 -6.27
CA ALA A 185 -12.29 0.40 -5.76
C ALA A 185 -12.19 0.22 -4.23
N LEU A 186 -13.22 0.63 -3.48
CA LEU A 186 -13.26 0.41 -2.02
C LEU A 186 -13.31 -1.09 -1.67
N ALA A 187 -14.08 -1.89 -2.42
CA ALA A 187 -14.12 -3.33 -2.23
C ALA A 187 -12.75 -3.99 -2.47
N GLU A 188 -12.01 -3.55 -3.49
CA GLU A 188 -10.66 -4.03 -3.77
C GLU A 188 -9.63 -3.63 -2.69
N MET A 189 -9.68 -2.39 -2.19
CA MET A 189 -8.85 -1.98 -1.03
C MET A 189 -9.11 -2.88 0.18
N TYR A 190 -10.39 -3.19 0.44
CA TYR A 190 -10.79 -4.10 1.50
C TYR A 190 -10.31 -5.54 1.26
N LEU A 191 -10.44 -6.06 0.04
CA LEU A 191 -9.97 -7.41 -0.30
C LEU A 191 -8.46 -7.55 -0.12
N LEU A 192 -7.68 -6.54 -0.55
CA LEU A 192 -6.24 -6.50 -0.29
C LEU A 192 -5.93 -6.49 1.21
N SER A 193 -6.70 -5.77 2.01
CA SER A 193 -6.52 -5.69 3.47
C SER A 193 -6.76 -7.02 4.21
N LEU A 194 -7.37 -8.00 3.54
CA LEU A 194 -7.62 -9.36 4.06
C LEU A 194 -6.54 -10.37 3.64
N ALA A 195 -5.48 -9.93 2.98
CA ALA A 195 -4.34 -10.78 2.63
C ALA A 195 -3.41 -10.99 3.83
N ASP A 196 -2.58 -12.03 3.77
CA ASP A 196 -1.56 -12.32 4.78
C ASP A 196 -0.28 -11.48 4.53
N ASN A 197 0.05 -11.28 3.25
CA ASN A 197 1.13 -10.42 2.79
C ASN A 197 0.64 -9.49 1.68
N ILE A 198 1.22 -8.29 1.57
CA ILE A 198 0.86 -7.31 0.54
C ILE A 198 2.09 -6.71 -0.14
N VAL A 199 2.00 -6.61 -1.47
CA VAL A 199 2.90 -5.84 -2.34
C VAL A 199 2.14 -4.61 -2.81
N THR A 200 2.73 -3.42 -2.68
CA THR A 200 2.12 -2.14 -3.07
C THR A 200 2.98 -1.38 -4.07
N SER A 201 2.35 -0.53 -4.88
CA SER A 201 3.07 0.35 -5.80
C SER A 201 3.44 1.67 -5.14
N ALA A 202 4.68 2.11 -5.32
CA ALA A 202 5.16 3.42 -4.88
C ALA A 202 4.18 4.55 -5.27
N TRP A 203 3.93 5.48 -4.35
CA TRP A 203 3.01 6.63 -4.46
C TRP A 203 1.52 6.29 -4.51
N SER A 204 1.14 5.01 -4.45
CA SER A 204 -0.27 4.64 -4.55
C SER A 204 -0.98 4.75 -3.19
N THR A 205 -1.78 5.81 -3.03
CA THR A 205 -2.64 5.96 -1.84
C THR A 205 -3.68 4.84 -1.71
N PHE A 206 -4.04 4.18 -2.83
CA PHE A 206 -4.84 2.97 -2.83
C PHE A 206 -4.17 1.85 -2.02
N GLY A 207 -2.86 1.65 -2.22
CA GLY A 207 -2.06 0.70 -1.45
C GLY A 207 -1.95 1.08 0.02
N TYR A 208 -1.77 2.37 0.33
CA TYR A 208 -1.72 2.84 1.72
C TYR A 208 -3.01 2.56 2.50
N VAL A 209 -4.17 2.72 1.87
CA VAL A 209 -5.45 2.39 2.51
C VAL A 209 -5.52 0.90 2.81
N ALA A 210 -5.19 0.05 1.82
CA ALA A 210 -5.25 -1.40 1.99
C ALA A 210 -4.29 -1.91 3.08
N GLN A 211 -3.02 -1.50 3.04
CA GLN A 211 -2.02 -1.93 4.02
C GLN A 211 -2.38 -1.42 5.44
N GLY A 212 -2.92 -0.21 5.54
CA GLY A 212 -3.28 0.41 6.80
C GLY A 212 -4.51 -0.25 7.45
N LEU A 213 -5.55 -0.53 6.67
CA LEU A 213 -6.72 -1.27 7.15
C LEU A 213 -6.35 -2.69 7.60
N GLY A 214 -5.47 -3.35 6.85
CA GLY A 214 -4.99 -4.71 7.16
C GLY A 214 -3.92 -4.77 8.26
N GLY A 215 -3.36 -3.63 8.68
CA GLY A 215 -2.27 -3.60 9.65
C GLY A 215 -0.98 -4.23 9.13
N MET A 216 -0.73 -4.14 7.82
CA MET A 216 0.37 -4.84 7.15
C MET A 216 1.51 -3.89 6.79
N LYS A 217 2.76 -4.33 7.02
CA LYS A 217 3.94 -3.69 6.44
C LYS A 217 4.15 -4.22 5.02
N PRO A 218 3.93 -3.41 3.96
CA PRO A 218 4.00 -3.88 2.59
C PRO A 218 5.45 -4.15 2.12
N TRP A 219 5.55 -4.87 1.01
CA TRP A 219 6.69 -4.77 0.10
C TRP A 219 6.37 -3.73 -0.98
N ILE A 220 7.18 -2.68 -1.08
CA ILE A 220 6.92 -1.54 -1.98
C ILE A 220 7.68 -1.76 -3.28
N LEU A 221 6.95 -1.90 -4.38
CA LEU A 221 7.50 -1.80 -5.74
C LEU A 221 7.93 -0.36 -5.97
N TYR A 222 9.24 -0.14 -6.10
CA TYR A 222 9.76 1.20 -6.39
C TYR A 222 9.26 1.70 -7.74
N LYS A 223 9.08 3.00 -7.87
CA LYS A 223 8.65 3.59 -9.14
C LYS A 223 9.76 3.40 -10.18
N PRO A 224 9.49 2.79 -11.35
CA PRO A 224 10.45 2.74 -12.45
C PRO A 224 10.82 4.15 -12.92
N GLU A 225 12.12 4.39 -13.12
CA GLU A 225 12.64 5.61 -13.75
C GLU A 225 13.22 5.23 -15.11
N ASN A 226 13.05 6.09 -16.13
CA ASN A 226 13.60 5.87 -17.48
C ASN A 226 13.31 4.48 -18.11
N TYR A 227 12.15 3.90 -17.80
CA TYR A 227 11.74 2.57 -18.29
C TYR A 227 12.68 1.42 -17.90
N THR A 228 13.44 1.56 -16.82
CA THR A 228 14.25 0.47 -16.26
C THR A 228 13.61 -0.12 -15.00
N VAL A 229 13.74 -1.44 -14.83
CA VAL A 229 13.32 -2.12 -13.60
C VAL A 229 14.27 -1.69 -12.47
N PRO A 230 13.76 -1.17 -11.34
CA PRO A 230 14.59 -0.84 -10.19
C PRO A 230 15.35 -2.07 -9.65
N ASP A 231 16.58 -1.87 -9.16
CA ASP A 231 17.32 -2.86 -8.38
C ASP A 231 17.71 -2.24 -7.02
N PRO A 232 17.20 -2.76 -5.89
CA PRO A 232 16.26 -3.88 -5.78
C PRO A 232 14.86 -3.57 -6.37
N PRO A 233 14.10 -4.59 -6.85
CA PRO A 233 12.78 -4.40 -7.47
C PRO A 233 11.73 -3.91 -6.48
N CYS A 234 11.88 -4.26 -5.20
CA CYS A 234 11.06 -3.78 -4.11
C CYS A 234 11.85 -3.75 -2.80
N GLY A 235 11.28 -3.13 -1.77
CA GLY A 235 11.82 -3.15 -0.41
C GLY A 235 10.72 -3.21 0.62
N ARG A 236 11.03 -3.76 1.81
CA ARG A 236 10.07 -3.80 2.90
C ARG A 236 9.88 -2.40 3.49
N ALA A 237 8.64 -1.98 3.65
CA ALA A 237 8.34 -0.74 4.35
C ALA A 237 8.73 -0.84 5.83
N THR A 238 9.21 0.27 6.39
CA THR A 238 9.53 0.41 7.81
C THR A 238 8.29 0.30 8.68
N SER A 239 7.15 0.77 8.18
CA SER A 239 5.87 0.75 8.89
C SER A 239 4.68 0.51 7.95
N MET A 240 3.48 0.40 8.54
CA MET A 240 2.22 0.28 7.81
C MET A 240 1.57 1.65 7.52
N GLU A 241 2.19 2.74 7.94
CA GLU A 241 1.61 4.08 7.83
C GLU A 241 1.61 4.61 6.39
N PRO A 242 0.57 5.37 6.01
CA PRO A 242 0.57 6.10 4.76
C PRO A 242 1.66 7.17 4.72
N CYS A 243 2.07 7.52 3.51
CA CYS A 243 3.05 8.57 3.27
C CYS A 243 2.38 9.95 3.08
N PHE A 244 2.91 10.99 3.71
CA PHE A 244 2.54 12.39 3.46
C PHE A 244 3.29 12.93 2.24
N HIS A 245 2.57 13.13 1.14
CA HIS A 245 3.13 13.49 -0.17
C HIS A 245 3.50 14.97 -0.33
N SER A 246 2.97 15.86 0.51
CA SER A 246 3.22 17.30 0.40
C SER A 246 3.45 17.94 1.78
N PRO A 247 4.50 17.50 2.50
CA PRO A 247 4.86 18.07 3.79
C PRO A 247 5.29 19.54 3.65
N PRO A 248 5.06 20.38 4.68
CA PRO A 248 5.56 21.75 4.68
C PRO A 248 7.09 21.75 4.57
N LEU A 249 7.64 22.56 3.66
CA LEU A 249 9.08 22.66 3.39
C LEU A 249 9.79 23.70 4.26
N TYR A 250 9.05 24.57 4.95
CA TYR A 250 9.57 25.70 5.71
C TYR A 250 9.23 25.55 7.19
N GLY A 251 10.21 25.88 8.05
CA GLY A 251 10.02 25.94 9.49
C GLY A 251 9.07 27.06 9.90
N CYS A 252 8.54 26.96 11.12
CA CYS A 252 7.64 27.95 11.70
C CYS A 252 8.35 29.19 12.24
N GLU A 253 9.67 29.11 12.37
CA GLU A 253 10.54 30.22 12.73
C GLU A 253 11.27 30.71 11.47
N ALA A 254 11.46 32.02 11.37
CA ALA A 254 12.10 32.64 10.22
C ALA A 254 13.56 32.14 10.07
N ASP A 255 13.94 31.84 8.83
CA ASP A 255 15.32 31.62 8.34
C ASP A 255 16.05 30.29 8.59
N THR A 256 15.39 29.22 9.01
CA THR A 256 15.97 27.87 8.80
C THR A 256 15.02 27.01 7.98
N GLY A 257 15.37 26.81 6.71
CA GLY A 257 14.75 25.74 5.92
C GLY A 257 14.93 24.43 6.70
N GLY A 258 13.83 23.74 7.00
CA GLY A 258 13.87 22.50 7.77
C GLY A 258 14.66 21.44 7.01
N THR A 259 15.92 21.25 7.36
CA THR A 259 16.74 20.16 6.82
C THR A 259 16.24 18.83 7.37
N ASP A 260 16.55 17.73 6.69
CA ASP A 260 16.16 16.38 7.14
C ASP A 260 16.61 16.07 8.57
N ASP A 261 17.75 16.65 8.96
CA ASP A 261 18.33 16.49 10.29
C ASP A 261 17.53 17.24 11.35
N SER A 262 16.99 18.43 11.05
CA SER A 262 16.11 19.16 11.95
C SER A 262 14.80 18.39 12.24
N LEU A 263 14.26 17.69 11.24
CA LEU A 263 13.05 16.85 11.39
C LEU A 263 13.34 15.58 12.21
N LYS A 264 14.49 14.93 11.98
CA LYS A 264 14.92 13.75 12.75
C LYS A 264 15.19 14.08 14.22
N ILE A 265 15.76 15.26 14.49
CA ILE A 265 16.02 15.74 15.86
C ILE A 265 14.69 16.08 16.57
N ALA A 266 13.75 16.73 15.88
CA ALA A 266 12.46 17.11 16.47
C ALA A 266 11.54 15.89 16.73
N SER A 267 11.62 14.86 15.89
CA SER A 267 10.77 13.69 15.99
C SER A 267 11.41 12.46 15.31
N PRO A 268 12.08 11.56 16.07
CA PRO A 268 12.82 10.43 15.48
C PRO A 268 11.92 9.39 14.77
N PHE A 269 10.62 9.48 15.02
CA PHE A 269 9.58 8.62 14.48
C PHE A 269 8.94 9.20 13.21
N VAL A 270 9.18 10.46 12.85
CA VAL A 270 8.81 11.01 11.54
C VAL A 270 10.01 10.82 10.61
N ARG A 271 9.88 9.93 9.63
CA ARG A 271 10.98 9.59 8.70
C ARG A 271 10.55 9.79 7.27
N ARG A 272 11.53 9.82 6.36
CA ARG A 272 11.24 9.87 4.93
C ARG A 272 10.58 8.58 4.46
N CYS A 273 9.61 8.69 3.57
CA CYS A 273 8.99 7.54 2.94
C CYS A 273 9.97 6.82 2.01
N GLU A 274 9.83 5.52 1.98
CA GLU A 274 10.64 4.59 1.21
C GLU A 274 10.36 4.69 -0.29
N ASP A 275 9.18 5.17 -0.66
CA ASP A 275 8.73 5.29 -2.04
C ASP A 275 9.13 6.61 -2.71
N ARG A 276 9.69 7.58 -1.95
CA ARG A 276 10.30 8.81 -2.49
C ARG A 276 11.13 9.58 -1.44
N ARG A 277 12.34 10.00 -1.82
CA ARG A 277 13.30 10.76 -1.00
C ARG A 277 12.83 12.13 -0.42
N LYS A 278 11.61 12.61 -0.72
CA LYS A 278 11.09 13.94 -0.28
C LYS A 278 9.77 13.91 0.50
N LEU A 279 9.27 12.73 0.84
CA LEU A 279 7.97 12.56 1.51
C LEU A 279 8.19 12.02 2.93
N TYR A 280 7.23 12.18 3.86
CA TYR A 280 7.39 11.69 5.25
C TYR A 280 6.27 10.74 5.69
N SER A 281 6.62 9.72 6.48
CA SER A 281 5.71 8.77 7.13
C SER A 281 6.08 8.61 8.61
N LEU A 282 5.17 8.02 9.38
CA LEU A 282 5.44 7.67 10.77
C LEU A 282 6.06 6.28 10.86
N THR A 283 7.01 6.14 11.78
CA THR A 283 7.74 4.92 12.10
C THR A 283 7.73 4.71 13.61
N PHE A 284 8.17 3.55 14.08
CA PHE A 284 8.16 3.19 15.50
C PHE A 284 9.07 4.11 16.34
#